data_AF-A0A352S7I8-F1
#
_entry.id   AF-A0A352S7I8-F1
#
_cell.length_a   1.000
_cell.length_b   1.000
_cell.length_c   1.000
_cell.angle_alpha   90.00
_cell.angle_beta   90.00
_cell.angle_gamma   90.00
#
_symmetry.space_group_name_H-M   'P 1'
#
loop_
_entity.id
_entity.type
_entity.pdbx_description
1 polymer ?
#
loop_
_entity_poly.entity_id
_entity_poly.type
_entity_poly.pdbx_seq_one_letter_code
_entity_poly.pdbx_strand_id
1 'polypeptide(L)'
;PALRALSRDNGYYGVHWRLMEAIVEVLVKEQNRKLPMNVVGAIGAIVAAMGLDPLIARGLALVGRSAGLLAHVLEEKTHPMAREAWQLVLKDDPRNELP
;
A
#
# COMPACT_ATOMS: atom_id res chain seq x y z
N PRO A 1 9.37 4.54 -5.81
CA PRO A 1 10.11 5.68 -6.44
C PRO A 1 9.58 7.04 -5.97
N ALA A 2 8.28 7.32 -6.12
CA ALA A 2 7.68 8.61 -5.74
C ALA A 2 7.88 8.98 -4.25
N LEU A 3 7.56 8.08 -3.32
CA LEU A 3 7.75 8.34 -1.88
C LEU A 3 9.21 8.57 -1.49
N ARG A 4 10.15 7.90 -2.18
CA ARG A 4 11.59 8.10 -1.97
C ARG A 4 12.02 9.50 -2.41
N ALA A 5 11.57 9.94 -3.59
CA ALA A 5 11.84 11.28 -4.09
C ALA A 5 11.25 12.34 -3.15
N LEU A 6 9.97 12.21 -2.80
CA LEU A 6 9.30 13.10 -1.84
C LEU A 6 10.06 13.18 -0.51
N SER A 7 10.50 12.04 0.02
CA SER A 7 11.26 12.01 1.26
C SER A 7 12.62 12.72 1.14
N ARG A 8 13.31 12.64 0.00
CA ARG A 8 14.56 13.37 -0.26
C ARG A 8 14.32 14.87 -0.40
N ASP A 9 13.33 15.25 -1.20
CA ASP A 9 13.01 16.64 -1.50
C ASP A 9 12.59 17.42 -0.24
N ASN A 10 12.04 16.72 0.76
CA ASN A 10 11.60 17.30 2.03
C ASN A 10 12.58 17.02 3.20
N GLY A 11 13.78 16.47 2.94
CA GLY A 11 14.80 16.27 3.98
C GLY A 11 14.56 15.10 4.95
N TYR A 12 13.61 14.22 4.68
CA TYR A 12 13.28 13.05 5.52
C TYR A 12 13.96 11.75 5.08
N TYR A 13 14.84 11.79 4.08
CA TYR A 13 15.62 10.62 3.66
C TYR A 13 16.76 10.36 4.65
N GLY A 14 16.41 9.82 5.82
CA GLY A 14 17.29 9.65 6.97
C GLY A 14 17.78 8.21 7.18
N VAL A 15 18.08 7.89 8.45
CA VAL A 15 18.56 6.55 8.85
C VAL A 15 17.54 5.45 8.55
N HIS A 16 16.24 5.73 8.72
CA HIS A 16 15.17 4.75 8.50
C HIS A 16 15.07 4.32 7.04
N TRP A 17 15.20 5.26 6.09
CA TRP A 17 15.23 4.95 4.67
C TRP A 17 16.44 4.11 4.28
N ARG A 18 17.62 4.50 4.77
CA ARG A 18 18.88 3.77 4.53
C ARG A 18 18.83 2.36 5.11
N LEU A 19 18.24 2.18 6.30
CA LEU A 19 18.02 0.88 6.90
C LEU A 19 17.13 -0.01 6.02
N MET A 20 16.00 0.53 5.54
CA MET A 20 15.10 -0.23 4.68
C MET A 20 15.77 -0.66 3.37
N GLU A 21 16.60 0.20 2.77
CA GLU A 21 17.36 -0.15 1.57
C GLU A 21 18.42 -1.22 1.85
N ALA A 22 19.16 -1.09 2.94
CA ALA A 22 20.15 -2.08 3.36
C ALA A 22 19.51 -3.46 3.61
N ILE A 23 18.30 -3.53 4.18
CA ILE A 23 17.57 -4.79 4.35
C ILE A 23 17.30 -5.46 2.99
N VAL A 24 16.84 -4.68 2.01
CA VAL A 24 16.59 -5.20 0.65
C VAL A 24 17.89 -5.70 0.02
N GLU A 25 18.98 -4.94 0.15
CA GLU A 25 20.30 -5.32 -0.38
C GLU A 25 20.81 -6.63 0.22
N VAL A 26 20.72 -6.78 1.55
CA VAL A 26 21.14 -8.01 2.26
C VAL A 26 20.28 -9.21 1.86
N LEU A 27 18.95 -9.04 1.76
CA LEU A 27 18.05 -10.13 1.33
C LEU A 27 18.35 -10.61 -0.09
N VAL A 28 18.71 -9.69 -0.99
CA VAL A 28 19.12 -10.03 -2.35
C VAL A 28 20.47 -10.76 -2.32
N LYS A 29 21.46 -10.24 -1.58
CA LYS A 29 22.81 -10.79 -1.55
C LYS A 29 22.88 -12.17 -0.89
N GLU A 30 22.25 -12.34 0.27
CA GLU A 30 22.42 -13.53 1.12
C GLU A 30 21.35 -14.60 0.87
N GLN A 31 20.16 -14.21 0.39
CA GLN A 31 19.04 -15.15 0.21
C GLN A 31 18.56 -15.25 -1.24
N ASN A 32 19.14 -14.48 -2.17
CA ASN A 32 18.66 -14.35 -3.55
C ASN A 32 17.15 -13.98 -3.62
N ARG A 33 16.65 -13.26 -2.61
CA ARG A 33 15.25 -12.84 -2.49
C ARG A 33 15.11 -11.37 -2.86
N LYS A 34 14.53 -11.12 -4.03
CA LYS A 34 14.15 -9.76 -4.46
C LYS A 34 12.85 -9.35 -3.78
N LEU A 35 12.96 -8.79 -2.58
CA LEU A 35 11.85 -8.25 -1.82
C LEU A 35 11.93 -6.72 -1.83
N PRO A 36 11.39 -6.04 -2.86
CA PRO A 36 11.43 -4.58 -2.89
C PRO A 36 10.61 -4.00 -1.74
N MET A 37 11.04 -2.84 -1.26
CA MET A 37 10.29 -2.11 -0.24
C MET A 37 8.91 -1.71 -0.78
N ASN A 38 7.86 -2.14 -0.06
CA ASN A 38 6.49 -1.79 -0.37
C ASN A 38 6.13 -0.36 0.10
N VAL A 39 4.95 0.11 -0.30
CA VAL A 39 4.45 1.45 0.05
C VAL A 39 4.33 1.65 1.56
N VAL A 40 3.89 0.64 2.30
CA VAL A 40 3.70 0.71 3.76
C VAL A 40 5.04 0.91 4.47
N GLY A 41 6.08 0.16 4.07
CA GLY A 41 7.44 0.31 4.59
C GLY A 41 8.03 1.68 4.27
N ALA A 42 7.79 2.20 3.08
CA ALA A 42 8.20 3.55 2.69
C ALA A 42 7.52 4.63 3.55
N ILE A 43 6.22 4.53 3.79
CA ILE A 43 5.48 5.46 4.68
C ILE A 43 6.01 5.34 6.11
N GLY A 44 6.26 4.13 6.61
CA GLY A 44 6.83 3.91 7.93
C GLY A 44 8.20 4.56 8.10
N ALA A 45 9.08 4.46 7.09
CA ALA A 45 10.39 5.11 7.10
C ALA A 45 10.28 6.64 7.13
N ILE A 46 9.31 7.23 6.40
CA ILE A 46 9.04 8.68 6.42
C ILE A 46 8.52 9.11 7.79
N VAL A 47 7.50 8.42 8.32
CA VAL A 47 6.88 8.74 9.61
C VAL A 47 7.89 8.66 10.75
N ALA A 48 8.74 7.63 10.75
CA ALA A 48 9.84 7.50 11.70
C ALA A 48 10.87 8.64 11.55
N ALA A 49 11.23 9.01 10.31
CA ALA A 49 12.13 10.13 10.06
C ALA A 49 11.56 11.49 10.48
N MET A 50 10.23 11.64 10.49
CA MET A 50 9.55 12.83 11.01
C MET A 50 9.45 12.86 12.54
N GLY A 51 9.82 11.77 13.24
CA GLY A 51 9.68 11.66 14.70
C GLY A 51 8.22 11.57 15.17
N LEU A 52 7.31 11.14 14.30
CA LEU A 52 5.88 11.07 14.58
C LEU A 52 5.49 9.74 15.25
N ASP A 53 4.42 9.78 16.04
CA ASP A 53 3.83 8.59 16.65
C ASP A 53 3.36 7.58 15.57
N PRO A 54 3.68 6.28 15.69
CA PRO A 54 3.24 5.26 14.73
C PRO A 54 1.72 5.22 14.47
N LEU A 55 0.89 5.67 15.42
CA LEU A 55 -0.55 5.79 15.26
C LEU A 55 -0.92 6.82 14.18
N ILE A 56 -0.10 7.86 14.00
CA ILE A 56 -0.29 8.84 12.92
C ILE A 56 -0.14 8.18 11.55
N ALA A 57 0.80 7.24 11.38
CA ALA A 57 0.94 6.49 10.13
C ALA A 57 -0.34 5.72 9.78
N ARG A 58 -1.02 5.15 10.79
CA ARG A 58 -2.30 4.46 10.61
C ARG A 58 -3.41 5.44 10.24
N GLY A 59 -3.43 6.62 10.85
CA GLY A 59 -4.37 7.69 10.50
C GLY A 59 -4.23 8.15 9.04
N LEU A 60 -3.00 8.39 8.58
CA LEU A 60 -2.72 8.75 7.19
C LEU A 60 -3.19 7.65 6.20
N ALA A 61 -2.92 6.38 6.54
CA ALA A 61 -3.38 5.26 5.73
C ALA A 61 -4.92 5.17 5.67
N LEU A 62 -5.61 5.48 6.77
CA LEU A 62 -7.07 5.48 6.82
C LEU A 62 -7.65 6.58 5.93
N VAL A 63 -7.12 7.81 6.01
CA VAL A 63 -7.59 8.94 5.18
C VAL A 63 -7.50 8.62 3.69
N GLY A 64 -6.35 8.08 3.23
CA GLY A 64 -6.18 7.69 1.83
C GLY A 64 -7.17 6.60 1.39
N ARG A 65 -7.43 5.61 2.26
CA ARG A 65 -8.40 4.54 1.99
C ARG A 65 -9.84 5.06 1.95
N SER A 66 -10.22 5.95 2.86
CA SER A 66 -11.54 6.56 2.86
C SER A 66 -11.80 7.35 1.59
N ALA A 67 -10.82 8.10 1.08
CA ALA A 67 -10.92 8.81 -0.19
C ALA A 67 -11.11 7.84 -1.37
N GLY A 68 -10.33 6.76 -1.42
CA GLY A 68 -10.48 5.72 -2.46
C GLY A 68 -11.83 5.01 -2.42
N LEU A 69 -12.34 4.68 -1.23
CA LEU A 69 -13.68 4.09 -1.07
C LEU A 69 -14.77 5.03 -1.56
N LEU A 70 -14.68 6.33 -1.25
CA LEU A 70 -15.63 7.31 -1.77
C LEU A 70 -15.59 7.37 -3.31
N ALA A 71 -14.39 7.36 -3.90
CA ALA A 71 -14.25 7.30 -5.36
C ALA A 71 -14.92 6.06 -5.94
N HIS A 72 -14.70 4.87 -5.37
CA HIS A 72 -15.35 3.64 -5.83
C HIS A 72 -16.88 3.68 -5.72
N VAL A 73 -17.43 4.29 -4.66
CA VAL A 73 -18.89 4.47 -4.54
C VAL A 73 -19.44 5.36 -5.66
N LEU A 74 -18.72 6.42 -6.02
CA LEU A 74 -19.10 7.30 -7.12
C LEU A 74 -18.94 6.62 -8.49
N GLU A 75 -17.87 5.85 -8.68
CA GLU A 75 -17.66 5.03 -9.88
C GLU A 75 -18.80 4.04 -10.06
N GLU A 76 -19.14 3.25 -9.03
CA GLU A 76 -20.23 2.28 -9.08
C GLU A 76 -21.60 2.93 -9.40
N LYS A 77 -21.83 4.18 -8.96
CA LYS A 77 -23.05 4.92 -9.30
C LYS A 77 -23.17 5.22 -10.80
N THR A 78 -22.04 5.41 -11.49
CA THR A 78 -22.00 5.81 -12.91
C THR A 78 -21.72 4.64 -13.86
N HIS A 79 -20.94 3.67 -13.41
CA HIS A 79 -20.53 2.47 -14.13
C HIS A 79 -20.67 1.25 -13.20
N PRO A 80 -21.90 0.73 -13.02
CA PRO A 80 -22.14 -0.34 -12.07
C PRO A 80 -21.42 -1.62 -12.48
N MET A 81 -20.61 -2.20 -11.58
CA MET A 81 -19.88 -3.45 -11.82
C MET A 81 -20.11 -4.50 -10.73
N ALA A 82 -20.71 -4.13 -9.59
CA ALA A 82 -20.85 -5.04 -8.45
C ALA A 82 -21.63 -6.31 -8.79
N ARG A 83 -22.69 -6.21 -9.60
CA ARG A 83 -23.50 -7.37 -10.02
C ARG A 83 -22.69 -8.34 -10.86
N GLU A 84 -21.91 -7.84 -11.82
CA GLU A 84 -21.08 -8.68 -12.69
C GLU A 84 -19.94 -9.34 -11.91
N ALA A 85 -19.25 -8.57 -11.06
CA ALA A 85 -18.21 -9.10 -10.18
C ALA A 85 -18.75 -10.21 -9.27
N TRP A 86 -19.95 -10.02 -8.70
CA TRP A 86 -20.61 -11.03 -7.87
C TRP A 86 -20.91 -12.32 -8.66
N GLN A 87 -21.45 -12.20 -9.87
CA GLN A 87 -21.74 -13.34 -10.73
C GLN A 87 -20.48 -14.07 -11.16
N LEU A 88 -19.38 -13.35 -11.40
CA LEU A 88 -18.09 -13.94 -11.75
C LEU A 88 -17.55 -14.81 -10.61
N VAL A 89 -17.53 -14.28 -9.38
CA VAL A 89 -17.09 -15.04 -8.19
C VAL A 89 -17.99 -16.25 -7.95
N LEU A 90 -19.31 -16.09 -8.11
CA LEU A 90 -20.24 -17.20 -7.95
C LEU A 90 -19.98 -18.34 -8.94
N LYS A 91 -19.70 -18.02 -10.20
CA LYS A 91 -19.44 -19.00 -11.26
C LYS A 91 -18.07 -19.69 -11.16
N ASP A 92 -17.08 -19.03 -10.55
CA ASP A 92 -15.71 -19.53 -10.48
C ASP A 92 -15.55 -20.68 -9.46
N ASP A 93 -16.30 -20.65 -8.36
CA ASP A 93 -16.22 -21.69 -7.32
C ASP A 93 -17.31 -22.75 -7.49
N PRO A 94 -16.96 -24.01 -7.81
CA PRO A 94 -17.93 -25.09 -8.06
C PRO A 94 -18.72 -25.51 -6.82
N ARG A 95 -18.37 -25.01 -5.63
CA ARG A 95 -19.13 -25.24 -4.38
C ARG A 95 -20.32 -24.29 -4.24
N ASN A 96 -20.41 -23.24 -5.06
CA ASN A 96 -21.51 -22.29 -4.99
C ASN A 96 -22.77 -22.87 -5.65
N GLU A 97 -23.89 -22.81 -4.95
CA GLU A 97 -25.20 -23.03 -5.55
C GLU A 97 -25.65 -21.74 -6.24
N LEU A 98 -25.68 -21.78 -7.58
CA LEU A 98 -26.19 -20.67 -8.37
C LEU A 98 -27.74 -20.66 -8.27
N PRO A 99 -28.37 -19.50 -8.01
CA PRO A 99 -29.83 -19.37 -8.08
C PRO A 99 -30.36 -19.49 -9.51
#